data_AF-A0A0A6UHY2-F1
#
_entry.id   AF-A0A0A6UHY2-F1
#
_cell.length_a   1.000
_cell.length_b   1.000
_cell.length_c   1.000
_cell.angle_alpha   90.00
_cell.angle_beta   90.00
_cell.angle_gamma   90.00
#
_symmetry.space_group_name_H-M   'P 1'
#
loop_
_entity.id
_entity.type
_entity.pdbx_description
1 polymer ?
#
loop_
_entity_poly.entity_id
_entity_poly.type
_entity_poly.pdbx_seq_one_letter_code
_entity_poly.pdbx_strand_id
1 'polypeptide(L)'
;MEWVGHVDTNPIKALESFVLGWFPAEKLTSAEMDGSAGEWDNLPEALAAFQRLARLRPALHRFHDPVLEEPKRASGPLGDRLIFAVSDGAGMGWSIPWPPEEPGQADPRVWFTEDPYTEEPETILEEEPLSRFLLQFTLFEAIQAAPYRAWTYCMPTAP
;
A
#
# COMPACT_ATOMS: atom_id res chain seq x y z
N MET A 1 -13.17 -0.63 16.02
CA MET A 1 -13.30 -2.08 15.79
C MET A 1 -14.22 -2.42 14.62
N GLU A 2 -15.00 -1.47 14.07
CA GLU A 2 -15.93 -1.71 12.95
C GLU A 2 -15.27 -2.31 11.70
N TRP A 3 -14.02 -1.94 11.41
CA TRP A 3 -13.29 -2.42 10.24
C TRP A 3 -13.08 -3.94 10.20
N VAL A 4 -12.99 -4.61 11.37
CA VAL A 4 -12.77 -6.07 11.45
C VAL A 4 -13.93 -6.84 10.83
N GLY A 5 -15.16 -6.32 10.94
CA GLY A 5 -16.34 -6.94 10.35
C GLY A 5 -16.39 -6.88 8.82
N HIS A 6 -15.48 -6.14 8.19
CA HIS A 6 -15.40 -5.99 6.74
C HIS A 6 -14.27 -6.79 6.10
N VAL A 7 -13.32 -7.35 6.86
CA VAL A 7 -12.09 -7.98 6.34
C VAL A 7 -12.39 -9.04 5.26
N ASP A 8 -13.35 -9.93 5.51
CA ASP A 8 -13.64 -11.05 4.62
C ASP A 8 -14.64 -10.71 3.51
N THR A 9 -15.48 -9.69 3.72
CA THR A 9 -16.58 -9.36 2.80
C THR A 9 -16.30 -8.15 1.91
N ASN A 10 -15.50 -7.21 2.41
CA ASN A 10 -15.17 -5.95 1.74
C ASN A 10 -13.84 -5.39 2.30
N PRO A 11 -12.69 -5.94 1.86
CA PRO A 11 -11.36 -5.54 2.35
C PRO A 11 -11.04 -4.07 2.05
N ILE A 12 -11.56 -3.49 0.96
CA ILE A 12 -11.40 -2.07 0.64
C ILE A 12 -12.06 -1.22 1.74
N LYS A 13 -13.30 -1.53 2.11
CA LYS A 13 -14.00 -0.81 3.20
C LYS A 13 -13.32 -1.03 4.57
N ALA A 14 -12.75 -2.22 4.79
CA ALA A 14 -11.96 -2.49 5.98
C ALA A 14 -10.72 -1.58 6.04
N LEU A 15 -9.97 -1.48 4.93
CA LEU A 15 -8.81 -0.60 4.78
C LEU A 15 -9.21 0.87 5.02
N GLU A 16 -10.26 1.37 4.37
CA GLU A 16 -10.77 2.73 4.55
C GLU A 16 -11.10 3.02 6.02
N SER A 17 -11.85 2.12 6.65
CA SER A 17 -12.27 2.26 8.05
C SER A 17 -11.09 2.23 9.02
N PHE A 18 -10.09 1.38 8.75
CA PHE A 18 -8.86 1.33 9.54
C PHE A 18 -8.06 2.62 9.38
N VAL A 19 -7.76 3.02 8.14
CA VAL A 19 -6.89 4.16 7.84
C VAL A 19 -7.46 5.47 8.37
N LEU A 20 -8.76 5.71 8.16
CA LEU A 20 -9.42 6.94 8.61
C LEU A 20 -9.50 7.03 10.15
N GLY A 21 -9.52 5.89 10.85
CA GLY A 21 -9.54 5.82 12.30
C GLY A 21 -8.17 5.78 12.98
N TRP A 22 -7.14 5.27 12.31
CA TRP A 22 -5.79 5.12 12.86
C TRP A 22 -4.90 6.33 12.58
N PHE A 23 -4.91 6.84 11.34
CA PHE A 23 -4.05 7.93 10.93
C PHE A 23 -4.76 9.28 11.06
N PRO A 24 -4.13 10.30 11.68
CA PRO A 24 -4.71 11.62 11.77
C PRO A 24 -4.79 12.28 10.39
N ALA A 25 -5.81 13.11 10.18
CA ALA A 25 -5.86 13.98 9.01
C ALA A 25 -4.78 15.07 9.14
N GLU A 26 -3.97 15.25 8.09
CA GLU A 26 -3.04 16.37 7.98
C GLU A 26 -3.68 17.48 7.14
N LYS A 27 -3.37 18.73 7.47
CA LYS A 27 -3.92 19.89 6.73
C LYS A 27 -3.15 20.01 5.41
N LEU A 28 -3.71 19.46 4.34
CA LEU A 28 -3.16 19.60 2.98
C LEU A 28 -3.07 21.08 2.59
N THR A 29 -1.99 21.44 1.92
CA THR A 29 -1.86 22.75 1.28
C THR A 29 -2.47 22.68 -0.12
N SER A 30 -3.11 23.75 -0.59
CA SER A 30 -3.83 23.77 -1.87
C SER A 30 -2.98 23.43 -3.11
N ALA A 31 -1.65 23.42 -3.00
CA ALA A 31 -0.73 23.05 -4.08
C ALA A 31 -0.64 21.52 -4.30
N GLU A 32 -1.02 20.70 -3.32
CA GLU A 32 -0.90 19.22 -3.37
C GLU A 32 -2.14 18.55 -4.01
N MET A 33 -3.16 19.34 -4.37
CA MET A 33 -4.44 18.84 -4.90
C MET A 33 -4.50 18.73 -6.43
N ASP A 34 -3.49 19.23 -7.16
CA ASP A 34 -3.52 19.40 -8.63
C ASP A 34 -2.68 18.34 -9.40
N GLY A 35 -2.37 17.20 -8.76
CA GLY A 35 -1.63 16.09 -9.39
C GLY A 35 -2.39 15.43 -10.55
N SER A 36 -1.75 15.38 -11.72
CA SER A 36 -2.23 14.88 -13.02
C SER A 36 -3.08 13.62 -12.96
N ALA A 37 -4.32 13.72 -13.43
CA ALA A 37 -5.33 12.66 -13.45
C ALA A 37 -5.28 11.76 -14.71
N GLY A 38 -4.27 11.87 -15.58
CA GLY A 38 -4.40 11.40 -16.96
C GLY A 38 -4.05 9.93 -17.26
N GLU A 39 -3.24 9.26 -16.45
CA GLU A 39 -2.67 7.94 -16.80
C GLU A 39 -3.24 6.77 -15.97
N TRP A 40 -3.86 7.09 -14.83
CA TRP A 40 -4.26 6.12 -13.81
C TRP A 40 -5.77 5.81 -13.77
N ASP A 41 -6.52 6.26 -14.78
CA ASP A 41 -7.98 6.09 -14.87
C ASP A 41 -8.44 4.62 -14.87
N ASN A 42 -7.51 3.68 -15.10
CA ASN A 42 -7.77 2.24 -15.14
C ASN A 42 -7.16 1.46 -13.96
N LEU A 43 -6.73 2.12 -12.89
CA LEU A 43 -6.22 1.41 -11.71
C LEU A 43 -7.29 0.48 -11.12
N PRO A 44 -6.90 -0.70 -10.61
CA PRO A 44 -7.81 -1.53 -9.83
C PRO A 44 -8.42 -0.76 -8.66
N GLU A 45 -9.68 -1.08 -8.33
CA GLU A 45 -10.46 -0.34 -7.32
C GLU A 45 -9.71 -0.20 -5.99
N ALA A 46 -9.02 -1.26 -5.56
CA ALA A 46 -8.25 -1.28 -4.32
C ALA A 46 -7.06 -0.28 -4.33
N LEU A 47 -6.30 -0.19 -5.43
CA LEU A 47 -5.20 0.77 -5.55
C LEU A 47 -5.74 2.20 -5.66
N ALA A 48 -6.80 2.41 -6.43
CA ALA A 48 -7.45 3.71 -6.52
C ALA A 48 -7.98 4.17 -5.15
N ALA A 49 -8.55 3.25 -4.35
CA ALA A 49 -8.98 3.52 -2.99
C ALA A 49 -7.80 3.87 -2.07
N PHE A 50 -6.71 3.11 -2.14
CA PHE A 50 -5.49 3.41 -1.38
C PHE A 50 -4.95 4.81 -1.72
N GLN A 51 -4.83 5.17 -3.01
CA GLN A 51 -4.37 6.49 -3.42
C GLN A 51 -5.28 7.62 -2.90
N ARG A 52 -6.60 7.44 -2.93
CA ARG A 52 -7.54 8.39 -2.31
C ARG A 52 -7.32 8.53 -0.81
N LEU A 53 -7.11 7.42 -0.10
CA LEU A 53 -6.81 7.44 1.33
C LEU A 53 -5.47 8.11 1.62
N ALA A 54 -4.45 7.85 0.82
CA ALA A 54 -3.12 8.41 1.01
C ALA A 54 -3.10 9.92 0.79
N ARG A 55 -3.91 10.44 -0.14
CA ARG A 55 -4.18 11.89 -0.24
C ARG A 55 -4.80 12.44 1.04
N LEU A 56 -5.78 11.74 1.63
CA LEU A 56 -6.43 12.17 2.88
C LEU A 56 -5.55 11.97 4.13
N ARG A 57 -4.59 11.04 4.07
CA ARG A 57 -3.72 10.59 5.16
C ARG A 57 -2.29 10.43 4.62
N PRO A 58 -1.54 11.54 4.45
CA PRO A 58 -0.20 11.51 3.86
C PRO A 58 0.81 10.61 4.60
N ALA A 59 0.53 10.27 5.87
CA ALA A 59 1.32 9.30 6.63
C ALA A 59 1.45 7.93 5.95
N LEU A 60 0.51 7.53 5.08
CA LEU A 60 0.58 6.27 4.34
C LEU A 60 1.77 6.20 3.37
N HIS A 61 2.24 7.33 2.85
CA HIS A 61 3.41 7.38 1.96
C HIS A 61 4.74 7.40 2.74
N ARG A 62 4.68 7.45 4.08
CA ARG A 62 5.86 7.47 4.97
C ARG A 62 6.11 6.12 5.63
N PHE A 63 5.47 5.06 5.13
CA PHE A 63 5.75 3.68 5.51
C PHE A 63 7.20 3.30 5.19
N HIS A 64 7.70 2.29 5.90
CA HIS A 64 9.03 1.75 5.62
C HIS A 64 9.05 1.26 4.18
N ASP A 65 8.09 0.43 3.81
CA ASP A 65 7.85 0.04 2.42
C ASP A 65 6.71 0.89 1.84
N PRO A 66 6.99 1.87 0.96
CA PRO A 66 5.96 2.76 0.47
C PRO A 66 5.19 2.17 -0.72
N VAL A 67 3.87 2.32 -0.67
CA VAL A 67 3.05 2.33 -1.89
C VAL A 67 3.35 3.63 -2.64
N LEU A 68 3.73 3.50 -3.91
CA LEU A 68 4.15 4.60 -4.77
C LEU A 68 2.97 5.56 -5.04
N GLU A 69 3.23 6.85 -4.90
CA GLU A 69 2.30 7.91 -5.32
C GLU A 69 1.95 7.77 -6.81
N GLU A 70 2.98 7.48 -7.60
CA GLU A 70 2.89 7.20 -9.02
C GLU A 70 3.40 5.78 -9.27
N PRO A 71 2.49 4.79 -9.44
CA PRO A 71 2.85 3.46 -9.89
C PRO A 71 3.67 3.53 -11.17
N LYS A 72 4.52 2.54 -11.42
CA LYS A 72 5.43 2.54 -12.57
C LYS A 72 5.27 1.28 -13.37
N ARG A 73 5.23 1.39 -14.69
CA ARG A 73 5.31 0.22 -15.54
C ARG A 73 6.68 -0.43 -15.37
N ALA A 74 6.70 -1.73 -15.12
CA ALA A 74 7.93 -2.49 -15.12
C ALA A 74 8.54 -2.55 -16.54
N SER A 75 9.81 -2.91 -16.62
CA SER A 75 10.57 -2.99 -17.87
C SER A 75 11.12 -4.41 -18.08
N GLY A 76 11.66 -4.66 -19.27
CA GLY A 76 12.29 -5.94 -19.58
C GLY A 76 11.32 -7.13 -19.49
N PRO A 77 11.74 -8.26 -18.90
CA PRO A 77 10.92 -9.47 -18.77
C PRO A 77 9.60 -9.29 -18.01
N LEU A 78 9.46 -8.21 -17.22
CA LEU A 78 8.28 -7.91 -16.41
C LEU A 78 7.41 -6.79 -17.00
N GLY A 79 7.60 -6.44 -18.28
CA GLY A 79 6.95 -5.29 -18.93
C GLY A 79 5.41 -5.33 -19.02
N ASP A 80 4.81 -6.46 -18.64
CA ASP A 80 3.38 -6.71 -18.49
C ASP A 80 2.88 -6.47 -17.06
N ARG A 81 3.67 -5.80 -16.21
CA ARG A 81 3.32 -5.50 -14.82
C ARG A 81 3.39 -4.02 -14.49
N LEU A 82 2.57 -3.61 -13.53
CA LEU A 82 2.59 -2.31 -12.88
C LEU A 82 3.11 -2.45 -11.45
N ILE A 83 4.25 -1.82 -11.17
CA ILE A 83 4.86 -1.74 -9.84
C ILE A 83 4.10 -0.67 -9.05
N PHE A 84 3.54 -1.05 -7.91
CA PHE A 84 2.75 -0.14 -7.07
C PHE A 84 3.36 0.07 -5.69
N ALA A 85 4.26 -0.80 -5.23
CA ALA A 85 4.98 -0.62 -3.96
C ALA A 85 6.42 -1.13 -4.11
N VAL A 86 7.31 -0.60 -3.29
CA VAL A 86 8.72 -0.98 -3.25
C VAL A 86 9.12 -1.34 -1.83
N SER A 87 10.01 -2.32 -1.69
CA SER A 87 10.66 -2.58 -0.40
C SER A 87 11.86 -1.64 -0.27
N ASP A 88 11.94 -0.91 0.84
CA ASP A 88 13.03 0.05 1.04
C ASP A 88 14.39 -0.65 1.07
N GLY A 89 15.35 -0.04 0.35
CA GLY A 89 16.75 -0.44 0.37
C GLY A 89 17.18 -1.61 -0.54
N ALA A 90 16.27 -2.37 -1.16
CA ALA A 90 16.64 -3.61 -1.86
C ALA A 90 16.35 -3.65 -3.37
N GLY A 91 15.67 -2.64 -3.92
CA GLY A 91 15.25 -2.66 -5.33
C GLY A 91 14.19 -3.72 -5.64
N MET A 92 13.64 -4.36 -4.60
CA MET A 92 12.53 -5.31 -4.66
C MET A 92 11.21 -4.55 -4.65
N GLY A 93 10.13 -5.18 -5.14
CA GLY A 93 8.84 -4.51 -5.12
C GLY A 93 7.66 -5.41 -5.44
N TRP A 94 6.48 -4.83 -5.23
CA TRP A 94 5.21 -5.47 -5.50
C TRP A 94 4.59 -4.91 -6.76
N SER A 95 4.05 -5.82 -7.57
CA SER A 95 3.46 -5.50 -8.85
C SER A 95 2.19 -6.31 -9.12
N ILE A 96 1.37 -5.79 -10.01
CA ILE A 96 0.15 -6.42 -10.51
C ILE A 96 0.19 -6.50 -12.05
N PRO A 97 -0.65 -7.33 -12.70
CA PRO A 97 -0.71 -7.40 -14.15
C PRO A 97 -1.16 -6.06 -14.74
N TRP A 98 -0.57 -5.66 -15.86
CA TRP A 98 -0.88 -4.41 -16.54
C TRP A 98 -0.55 -4.42 -18.04
N PRO A 99 -1.45 -3.93 -18.93
CA PRO A 99 -2.76 -3.37 -18.62
C PRO A 99 -3.74 -4.44 -18.09
N PRO A 100 -4.86 -4.05 -17.46
CA PRO A 100 -5.86 -5.00 -16.99
C PRO A 100 -6.35 -5.88 -18.15
N GLU A 101 -6.49 -7.19 -17.92
CA GLU A 101 -6.99 -8.12 -18.96
C GLU A 101 -8.45 -7.81 -19.32
N GLU A 102 -9.25 -7.42 -18.32
CA GLU A 102 -10.64 -7.00 -18.47
C GLU A 102 -10.86 -5.63 -17.81
N PRO A 103 -11.63 -4.73 -18.43
CA PRO A 103 -12.07 -3.50 -17.78
C PRO A 103 -12.83 -3.82 -16.49
N GLY A 104 -12.34 -3.32 -15.35
CA GLY A 104 -12.96 -3.59 -14.05
C GLY A 104 -12.60 -4.95 -13.45
N GLN A 105 -11.49 -5.58 -13.84
CA GLN A 105 -10.94 -6.74 -13.13
C GLN A 105 -10.90 -6.46 -11.62
N ALA A 106 -11.72 -7.21 -10.88
CA ALA A 106 -12.16 -6.80 -9.55
C ALA A 106 -11.03 -6.73 -8.53
N ASP A 107 -10.07 -7.66 -8.60
CA ASP A 107 -8.97 -7.74 -7.64
C ASP A 107 -7.78 -8.56 -8.18
N PRO A 108 -6.73 -7.92 -8.74
CA PRO A 108 -5.60 -8.64 -9.32
C PRO A 108 -4.74 -9.34 -8.27
N ARG A 109 -4.06 -10.41 -8.70
CA ARG A 109 -3.00 -11.04 -7.89
C ARG A 109 -1.79 -10.10 -7.77
N VAL A 110 -1.07 -10.22 -6.66
CA VAL A 110 0.15 -9.46 -6.40
C VAL A 110 1.37 -10.36 -6.54
N TRP A 111 2.39 -9.87 -7.22
CA TRP A 111 3.71 -10.49 -7.29
C TRP A 111 4.71 -9.66 -6.50
N PHE A 112 5.43 -10.31 -5.60
CA PHE A 112 6.70 -9.81 -5.10
C PHE A 112 7.81 -10.21 -6.06
N THR A 113 8.75 -9.30 -6.33
CA THR A 113 9.88 -9.56 -7.22
C THR A 113 11.18 -9.22 -6.51
N GLU A 114 12.06 -10.22 -6.44
CA GLU A 114 13.45 -10.07 -6.04
C GLU A 114 14.33 -9.88 -7.29
N ASP A 115 15.35 -9.03 -7.19
CA ASP A 115 16.32 -8.75 -8.26
C ASP A 115 15.71 -8.45 -9.66
N PRO A 116 14.86 -7.43 -9.81
CA PRO A 116 14.10 -7.16 -11.04
C PRO A 116 14.96 -6.74 -12.25
N TYR A 117 16.26 -6.54 -12.06
CA TYR A 117 17.19 -6.09 -13.10
C TYR A 117 17.97 -7.22 -13.78
N THR A 118 17.69 -8.47 -13.40
CA THR A 118 18.30 -9.66 -14.00
C THR A 118 17.51 -10.14 -15.23
N GLU A 119 18.10 -11.04 -16.04
CA GLU A 119 17.43 -11.62 -17.21
C GLU A 119 16.28 -12.57 -16.80
N GLU A 120 16.38 -13.17 -15.62
CA GLU A 120 15.40 -14.11 -15.04
C GLU A 120 15.06 -13.66 -13.60
N PRO A 121 14.22 -12.62 -13.43
CA PRO A 121 13.87 -12.10 -12.12
C PRO A 121 13.12 -13.15 -11.28
N GLU A 122 13.45 -13.23 -10.00
CA GLU A 122 12.79 -14.14 -9.07
C GLU A 122 11.45 -13.53 -8.65
N THR A 123 10.35 -14.23 -8.97
CA THR A 123 8.99 -13.73 -8.70
C THR A 123 8.22 -14.70 -7.84
N ILE A 124 7.61 -14.16 -6.78
CA ILE A 124 6.83 -14.91 -5.80
C ILE A 124 5.40 -14.35 -5.83
N LEU A 125 4.41 -15.23 -5.90
CA LEU A 125 3.02 -14.83 -5.83
C LEU A 125 2.62 -14.63 -4.37
N GLU A 126 2.13 -13.45 -4.03
CA GLU A 126 1.55 -13.20 -2.72
C GLU A 126 0.28 -14.05 -2.52
N GLU A 127 0.01 -14.45 -1.28
CA GLU A 127 -1.14 -15.30 -0.95
C GLU A 127 -2.47 -14.59 -1.25
N GLU A 128 -2.55 -13.33 -0.80
CA GLU A 128 -3.74 -12.49 -0.87
C GLU A 128 -3.80 -11.68 -2.18
N PRO A 129 -5.00 -11.47 -2.76
CA PRO A 129 -5.17 -10.55 -3.88
C PRO A 129 -5.00 -9.09 -3.40
N LEU A 130 -4.84 -8.17 -4.34
CA LEU A 130 -4.46 -6.77 -4.10
C LEU A 130 -5.23 -6.09 -2.96
N SER A 131 -6.55 -6.26 -2.89
CA SER A 131 -7.37 -5.60 -1.87
C SER A 131 -7.05 -6.07 -0.44
N ARG A 132 -6.89 -7.38 -0.24
CA ARG A 132 -6.52 -7.97 1.06
C ARG A 132 -5.04 -7.79 1.36
N PHE A 133 -4.19 -7.85 0.32
CA PHE A 133 -2.79 -7.52 0.40
C PHE A 133 -2.61 -6.09 0.93
N LEU A 134 -3.26 -5.07 0.35
CA LEU A 134 -3.12 -3.68 0.79
C LEU A 134 -3.59 -3.48 2.23
N LEU A 135 -4.64 -4.19 2.67
CA LEU A 135 -5.08 -4.17 4.06
C LEU A 135 -4.00 -4.77 4.99
N GLN A 136 -3.51 -5.97 4.69
CA GLN A 136 -2.48 -6.65 5.48
C GLN A 136 -1.18 -5.83 5.52
N PHE A 137 -0.75 -5.34 4.36
CA PHE A 137 0.42 -4.49 4.18
C PHE A 137 0.32 -3.23 5.04
N THR A 138 -0.81 -2.53 4.97
CA THR A 138 -1.05 -1.31 5.75
C THR A 138 -1.07 -1.57 7.26
N LEU A 139 -1.64 -2.69 7.69
CA LEU A 139 -1.62 -3.10 9.10
C LEU A 139 -0.20 -3.39 9.57
N PHE A 140 0.58 -4.10 8.77
CA PHE A 140 1.98 -4.41 9.06
C PHE A 140 2.81 -3.12 9.20
N GLU A 141 2.75 -2.24 8.20
CA GLU A 141 3.46 -0.96 8.22
C GLU A 141 3.02 -0.06 9.38
N ALA A 142 1.73 -0.04 9.71
CA ALA A 142 1.21 0.70 10.86
C ALA A 142 1.77 0.19 12.19
N ILE A 143 1.93 -1.14 12.33
CA ILE A 143 2.54 -1.76 13.52
C ILE A 143 4.02 -1.38 13.61
N GLN A 144 4.74 -1.45 12.49
CA GLN A 144 6.17 -1.12 12.42
C GLN A 144 6.43 0.36 12.73
N ALA A 145 5.56 1.25 12.26
CA ALA A 145 5.64 2.69 12.51
C ALA A 145 5.07 3.11 13.89
N ALA A 146 4.39 2.22 14.62
CA ALA A 146 3.79 2.56 15.89
C ALA A 146 4.88 2.92 16.91
N PRO A 147 4.79 4.09 17.60
CA PRO A 147 5.77 4.45 18.61
C PRO A 147 5.75 3.39 19.72
N TYR A 148 6.90 2.76 19.96
CA TYR A 148 7.10 1.86 21.09
C TYR A 148 6.84 2.63 22.39
N ARG A 149 5.64 2.47 22.96
CA ARG A 149 5.37 2.89 24.33
C ARG A 149 5.83 1.75 25.22
N ALA A 150 7.10 1.75 25.62
CA ALA A 150 7.54 0.93 26.73
C ALA A 150 6.87 1.48 28.00
N TRP A 151 5.92 0.74 28.57
CA TRP A 151 5.34 1.06 29.86
C TRP A 151 6.28 0.53 30.93
N THR A 152 7.01 1.40 31.62
CA THR A 152 7.71 1.02 32.84
C THR A 152 6.75 1.13 34.02
N TYR A 153 6.45 0.01 34.66
CA TYR A 153 5.82 0.02 35.97
C TYR A 153 6.85 0.55 36.98
N CYS A 154 6.54 1.69 37.59
CA CYS A 154 7.31 2.38 38.63
C CYS A 154 8.61 3.07 38.16
N MET A 155 8.55 4.40 38.11
CA MET A 155 9.75 5.22 38.29
C MET A 155 10.28 4.97 39.73
N PRO A 156 11.57 4.67 39.93
CA PRO A 156 12.14 4.66 41.27
C PRO A 156 12.05 6.09 41.81
N THR A 157 11.23 6.33 42.82
CA THR A 157 11.36 7.54 43.63
C THR A 157 12.67 7.42 44.38
N ALA A 158 13.63 8.28 44.03
CA ALA A 158 14.90 8.38 44.73
C ALA A 158 14.68 8.70 46.22
N PRO A 159 15.50 8.14 47.13
CA PRO A 159 15.45 8.45 48.56
C PRO A 159 15.89 9.89 48.87
#